data_AF-A0A8J3GYU0-F1
#
_entry.id   AF-A0A8J3GYU0-F1
#
_cell.length_a   1.000
_cell.length_b   1.000
_cell.length_c   1.000
_cell.angle_alpha   90.00
_cell.angle_beta   90.00
_cell.angle_gamma   90.00
#
_symmetry.space_group_name_H-M   'P 1'
#
loop_
_entity.id
_entity.type
_entity.pdbx_description
1 polymer ?
#
loop_
_entity_poly.entity_id
_entity_poly.type
_entity_poly.pdbx_seq_one_letter_code
_entity_poly.pdbx_strand_id
1 'polypeptide(L)'
;MVHAEVRTPLDLEREVGLTEGNIFQGELTFDQLLFNRPVPGWANYATPIEGMYLVGSSAHPGGGVMAAPGANAAREILRRMGRRASRAA
;
A
#
# COMPACT_ATOMS: atom_id res chain seq x y z
N MET A 1 22.72 -9.94 -26.66
CA MET A 1 21.40 -9.88 -25.99
C MET A 1 20.36 -10.35 -27.01
N VAL A 2 19.69 -11.47 -26.80
CA VAL A 2 18.81 -12.10 -27.82
C VAL A 2 17.35 -11.63 -27.69
N HIS A 3 16.96 -11.15 -26.51
CA HIS A 3 15.67 -10.54 -26.23
C HIS A 3 15.83 -9.50 -25.12
N ALA A 4 15.07 -8.40 -25.21
CA ALA A 4 14.94 -7.39 -24.16
C ALA A 4 13.60 -6.67 -24.31
N GLU A 5 13.03 -6.28 -23.17
CA GLU A 5 11.83 -5.47 -23.08
C GLU A 5 12.16 -4.20 -22.29
N VAL A 6 11.74 -3.06 -22.81
CA VAL A 6 11.87 -1.77 -22.15
C VAL A 6 10.48 -1.23 -21.91
N ARG A 7 10.16 -0.96 -20.65
CA ARG A 7 8.90 -0.37 -20.21
C ARG A 7 9.19 1.04 -19.67
N THR A 8 8.61 2.04 -20.30
CA THR A 8 8.71 3.43 -19.85
C THR A 8 7.69 3.71 -18.72
N PRO A 9 7.87 4.78 -17.93
CA PRO A 9 6.85 5.22 -16.98
C PRO A 9 5.46 5.39 -17.60
N LEU A 10 5.39 5.89 -18.85
CA LEU A 10 4.13 6.04 -19.57
C LEU A 10 3.49 4.69 -19.92
N ASP A 11 4.29 3.67 -20.24
CA ASP A 11 3.78 2.32 -20.48
C ASP A 11 3.17 1.72 -19.21
N LEU A 12 3.86 1.88 -18.07
CA LEU A 12 3.39 1.39 -16.76
C LEU A 12 2.12 2.12 -16.31
N GLU A 13 2.04 3.43 -16.52
CA GLU A 13 0.83 4.20 -16.22
C GLU A 13 -0.37 3.72 -17.05
N ARG A 14 -0.18 3.47 -18.35
CA ARG A 14 -1.26 3.04 -19.26
C ARG A 14 -1.72 1.61 -19.04
N GLU A 15 -0.82 0.70 -18.70
CA GLU A 15 -1.13 -0.72 -18.57
C GLU A 15 -1.64 -1.10 -17.18
N VAL A 16 -0.98 -0.61 -16.13
CA VAL A 16 -1.24 -1.02 -14.75
C VAL A 16 -1.68 0.13 -13.84
N GLY A 17 -1.81 1.35 -14.38
CA GLY A 17 -2.24 2.51 -13.60
C GLY A 17 -1.18 3.05 -12.64
N LEU A 18 0.10 2.72 -12.87
CA LEU A 18 1.19 3.24 -12.05
C LEU A 18 1.56 4.64 -12.50
N THR A 19 0.86 5.64 -11.95
CA THR A 19 1.06 7.06 -12.29
C THR A 19 2.53 7.45 -12.20
N GLU A 20 3.03 8.08 -13.26
CA GLU A 20 4.43 8.50 -13.45
C GLU A 20 5.46 7.37 -13.27
N GLY A 21 5.04 6.10 -13.32
CA GLY A 21 5.87 4.94 -13.05
C GLY A 21 6.37 4.85 -11.60
N ASN A 22 5.76 5.58 -10.65
CA ASN A 22 6.23 5.61 -9.27
C ASN A 22 5.82 4.34 -8.51
N ILE A 23 6.76 3.39 -8.37
CA ILE A 23 6.56 2.13 -7.66
C ILE A 23 6.11 2.30 -6.20
N PHE A 24 6.40 3.47 -5.60
CA PHE A 24 6.02 3.76 -4.23
C PHE A 24 4.58 4.27 -4.11
N GLN A 25 3.91 4.64 -5.21
CA GLN A 25 2.55 5.18 -5.21
C GLN A 25 2.38 6.38 -4.26
N GLY A 26 3.37 7.27 -4.29
CA GLY A 26 3.52 8.42 -3.39
C GLY A 26 5.01 8.76 -3.24
N GLU A 27 5.32 9.98 -2.85
CA GLU A 27 6.70 10.39 -2.67
C GLU A 27 7.31 9.78 -1.39
N LEU A 28 8.63 9.77 -1.32
CA LEU A 28 9.40 9.38 -0.14
C LEU A 28 9.97 10.62 0.57
N THR A 29 9.14 11.65 0.68
CA THR A 29 9.43 12.86 1.46
C THR A 29 9.02 12.66 2.92
N PHE A 30 9.59 13.43 3.86
CA PHE A 30 9.28 13.26 5.28
C PHE A 30 7.78 13.46 5.62
N ASP A 31 7.10 14.31 4.87
CA ASP A 31 5.66 14.56 5.00
C ASP A 31 4.79 13.44 4.39
N GLN A 32 5.34 12.60 3.50
CA GLN A 32 4.65 11.44 2.89
C GLN A 32 5.28 10.10 3.29
N LEU A 33 6.04 10.04 4.38
CA LEU A 33 6.65 8.80 4.86
C LEU A 33 5.93 8.25 6.09
N LEU A 34 6.10 6.94 6.30
CA LEU A 34 5.64 6.22 7.48
C LEU A 34 4.16 6.46 7.78
N PHE A 35 3.83 7.03 8.94
CA PHE A 35 2.46 7.19 9.44
C PHE A 35 1.71 8.34 8.76
N ASN A 36 2.41 9.16 7.97
CA ASN A 36 1.79 10.18 7.14
C ASN A 36 1.35 9.64 5.77
N ARG A 37 1.57 8.35 5.50
CA ARG A 37 1.14 7.69 4.25
C ARG A 37 -0.31 7.26 4.28
N PRO A 38 -1.09 7.54 3.21
CA PRO A 38 -0.83 8.50 2.12
C PRO A 38 -1.08 9.95 2.57
N VAL A 39 -1.91 10.11 3.61
CA VAL A 39 -2.13 11.36 4.34
C VAL A 39 -2.18 11.04 5.84
N PRO A 40 -1.92 12.03 6.72
CA PRO A 40 -2.03 11.83 8.17
C PRO A 40 -3.39 11.25 8.59
N GLY A 41 -3.35 10.27 9.50
CA GLY A 41 -4.55 9.61 10.05
C GLY A 41 -4.98 8.33 9.33
N TRP A 42 -4.37 8.00 8.19
CA TRP A 42 -4.72 6.80 7.39
C TRP A 42 -3.76 5.61 7.58
N ALA A 43 -2.72 5.76 8.40
CA ALA A 43 -1.74 4.71 8.69
C ALA A 43 -2.31 3.51 9.48
N ASN A 44 -3.54 3.64 9.98
CA ASN A 44 -4.30 2.56 10.60
C ASN A 44 -5.08 1.72 9.58
N TYR A 45 -4.88 1.92 8.27
CA TYR A 45 -5.46 1.17 7.15
C TYR A 45 -6.97 1.33 6.95
N ALA A 46 -7.69 1.91 7.90
CA ALA A 46 -9.12 2.15 7.76
C ALA A 46 -9.36 3.53 7.14
N THR A 47 -10.30 3.60 6.21
CA THR A 47 -10.66 4.86 5.56
C THR A 47 -11.94 5.44 6.19
N PRO A 48 -12.30 6.70 5.87
CA PRO A 48 -13.59 7.27 6.29
C PRO A 48 -14.81 6.55 5.70
N ILE A 49 -14.63 5.74 4.65
CA ILE A 49 -15.70 4.95 4.04
C ILE A 49 -15.80 3.61 4.78
N GLU A 50 -16.98 3.30 5.30
CA GLU A 50 -17.23 2.05 6.02
C GLU A 50 -16.95 0.83 5.14
N GLY A 51 -16.19 -0.13 5.68
CA GLY A 51 -15.80 -1.34 4.96
C GLY A 51 -14.68 -1.16 3.94
N MET A 52 -14.19 0.07 3.72
CA MET A 52 -13.07 0.34 2.82
C MET A 52 -11.76 0.49 3.59
N TYR A 53 -10.75 -0.26 3.15
CA TYR A 53 -9.42 -0.31 3.75
C TYR A 53 -8.35 0.00 2.72
N LEU A 54 -7.32 0.70 3.15
CA LEU A 54 -6.17 1.05 2.33
C LEU A 54 -5.07 -0.02 2.47
N VAL A 55 -4.54 -0.45 1.32
CA VAL A 55 -3.42 -1.38 1.21
C VAL A 55 -2.49 -0.97 0.07
N GLY A 56 -1.34 -1.64 -0.02
CA GLY A 56 -0.40 -1.46 -1.11
C GLY A 56 0.73 -0.51 -0.76
N SER A 57 1.42 -0.03 -1.80
CA SER A 57 2.66 0.72 -1.63
C SER A 57 2.45 2.14 -1.09
N SER A 58 1.28 2.71 -1.34
CA SER A 58 0.87 4.01 -0.83
C SER A 58 0.53 4.00 0.67
N ALA A 59 0.41 2.83 1.30
CA ALA A 59 0.07 2.70 2.71
C ALA A 59 1.31 2.53 3.60
N HIS A 60 1.16 2.81 4.89
CA HIS A 60 2.18 2.53 5.91
C HIS A 60 2.55 1.03 5.92
N PRO A 61 3.83 0.64 6.14
CA PRO A 61 5.04 1.48 6.27
C PRO A 61 5.64 2.00 4.96
N GLY A 62 5.13 1.53 3.81
CA GLY A 62 5.61 1.86 2.48
C GLY A 62 5.60 0.65 1.55
N GLY A 63 6.04 0.90 0.31
CA GLY A 63 6.12 -0.09 -0.75
C GLY A 63 7.31 -1.03 -0.73
N GLY A 64 7.35 -1.90 -1.74
CA GLY A 64 8.39 -2.90 -1.97
C GLY A 64 7.90 -4.33 -1.74
N VAL A 65 8.84 -5.28 -1.60
CA VAL A 65 8.56 -6.73 -1.49
C VAL A 65 8.22 -7.16 -0.05
N MET A 66 8.02 -6.21 0.85
CA MET A 66 7.89 -6.46 2.30
C MET A 66 6.50 -6.98 2.73
N ALA A 67 5.47 -6.90 1.89
CA ALA A 67 4.09 -7.34 2.14
C ALA A 67 3.41 -6.79 3.43
N ALA A 68 4.10 -5.93 4.19
CA ALA A 68 3.67 -5.41 5.48
C ALA A 68 2.34 -4.64 5.43
N PRO A 69 2.08 -3.76 4.44
CA PRO A 69 0.80 -3.04 4.38
C PRO A 69 -0.41 -3.99 4.27
N GLY A 70 -0.28 -5.05 3.45
CA GLY A 70 -1.34 -6.04 3.29
C GLY A 70 -1.60 -6.82 4.59
N ALA A 71 -0.54 -7.29 5.25
CA ALA A 71 -0.65 -8.01 6.52
C ALA A 71 -1.28 -7.14 7.63
N ASN A 72 -0.93 -5.86 7.68
CA ASN A 72 -1.45 -4.95 8.69
C ASN A 72 -2.91 -4.53 8.43
N ALA A 73 -3.29 -4.27 7.18
CA ALA A 73 -4.68 -4.03 6.83
C ALA A 73 -5.56 -5.25 7.13
N ALA A 74 -5.08 -6.48 6.83
CA ALA A 74 -5.79 -7.70 7.19
C ALA A 74 -6.02 -7.83 8.71
N ARG A 75 -5.02 -7.48 9.53
CA ARG A 75 -5.17 -7.43 10.99
C ARG A 75 -6.21 -6.40 11.43
N GLU A 76 -6.23 -5.22 10.81
CA GLU A 76 -7.23 -4.19 11.09
C GLU A 76 -8.64 -4.63 10.72
N ILE A 77 -8.81 -5.28 9.55
CA ILE A 77 -10.09 -5.87 9.12
C ILE A 77 -10.58 -6.87 10.16
N LEU A 78 -9.74 -7.84 10.56
CA LEU A 78 -10.09 -8.85 11.55
C LEU A 78 -10.46 -8.24 12.90
N ARG A 79 -9.71 -7.23 13.34
CA ARG A 79 -9.99 -6.47 14.57
C ARG A 79 -11.37 -5.83 14.52
N ARG A 80 -11.75 -5.20 13.40
CA ARG A 80 -13.06 -4.55 13.22
C ARG A 80 -14.21 -5.54 13.05
N MET A 81 -13.97 -6.69 12.44
CA MET A 81 -14.95 -7.78 12.35
C MET A 81 -15.24 -8.48 13.70
N GLY A 82 -14.58 -8.07 14.79
CA GLY A 82 -14.74 -8.73 16.09
C GLY A 82 -14.10 -10.12 16.18
N ARG A 83 -13.40 -10.57 15.12
CA ARG A 83 -12.63 -11.82 15.14
C ARG A 83 -11.32 -11.51 15.84
N ARG A 84 -11.28 -11.70 17.17
CA ARG A 84 -10.00 -11.86 17.87
C ARG A 84 -9.25 -12.94 17.12
N ALA A 85 -8.17 -12.56 16.43
CA ALA A 85 -7.25 -13.51 15.84
C ALA A 85 -6.87 -14.48 16.96
N SER A 86 -7.38 -15.69 16.88
CA SER A 86 -6.99 -16.80 17.73
C SER A 86 -5.48 -16.87 17.59
N ARG A 87 -4.77 -16.44 18.64
CA ARG A 87 -3.32 -16.57 18.76
C ARG A 87 -3.01 -18.03 18.42
N ALA A 88 -2.33 -18.26 17.31
CA ALA A 88 -1.63 -19.52 17.11
C ALA A 88 -0.67 -19.65 18.29
N ALA A 89 -0.94 -20.66 19.13
CA ALA A 89 -0.07 -21.10 20.20
C ALA A 89 1.19 -21.74 19.61
#